data_AF-A0AAE4GEM6-F1
#
_entry.id   AF-A0AAE4GEM6-F1
#
_cell.length_a   1.000
_cell.length_b   1.000
_cell.length_c   1.000
_cell.angle_alpha   90.00
_cell.angle_beta   90.00
_cell.angle_gamma   90.00
#
_symmetry.space_group_name_H-M   'P 1'
#
loop_
_entity.id
_entity.type
_entity.pdbx_description
1 polymer ?
#
loop_
_entity_poly.entity_id
_entity_poly.type
_entity_poly.pdbx_seq_one_letter_code
_entity_poly.pdbx_strand_id
1 'polypeptide(L)'
;MRRVVGHFEDLHFTESNLGAPVFEGRTMKIYATGLIPIKGYPIDTEVSRLLSGNMIFKHVTKSIRSVTEYIGDPKHPQGFQEERIVIDIDERPDLQRGTTFIFEGILQNPLAWVEWEVVATEFEFHID
;
A
#
# COMPACT_ATOMS: atom_id res chain seq x y z
N MET A 1 -5.01 10.17 16.03
CA MET A 1 -4.35 8.92 15.61
C MET A 1 -4.94 7.69 16.29
N ARG A 2 -5.68 6.89 15.52
CA ARG A 2 -6.29 5.62 15.94
C ARG A 2 -5.50 4.47 15.31
N ARG A 3 -5.07 3.50 16.13
CA ARG A 3 -4.32 2.30 15.68
C ARG A 3 -5.27 1.12 15.50
N VAL A 4 -5.23 0.51 14.32
CA VAL A 4 -5.91 -0.75 13.98
C VAL A 4 -4.83 -1.78 13.68
N VAL A 5 -4.92 -2.99 14.25
CA VAL A 5 -3.94 -4.07 14.06
C VAL A 5 -4.61 -5.21 13.30
N GLY A 6 -3.97 -5.73 12.27
CA GLY A 6 -4.60 -6.65 11.31
C GLY A 6 -5.64 -5.93 10.45
N HIS A 7 -6.68 -6.67 10.02
CA HIS A 7 -7.81 -6.09 9.27
C HIS A 7 -7.41 -5.37 7.98
N PHE A 8 -6.37 -5.89 7.31
CA PHE A 8 -5.95 -5.37 6.02
C PHE A 8 -7.03 -5.61 4.96
N GLU A 9 -7.64 -6.79 5.03
CA GLU A 9 -8.75 -7.25 4.19
C GLU A 9 -10.00 -6.38 4.31
N ASP A 10 -10.11 -5.58 5.37
CA ASP A 10 -11.23 -4.67 5.62
C ASP A 10 -11.00 -3.29 5.00
N LEU A 11 -9.85 -3.07 4.36
CA LEU A 11 -9.51 -1.86 3.62
C LEU A 11 -9.70 -2.09 2.12
N HIS A 12 -10.42 -1.17 1.48
CA HIS A 12 -10.57 -1.14 0.05
C HIS A 12 -9.72 -0.01 -0.54
N PHE A 13 -8.92 -0.37 -1.54
CA PHE A 13 -7.82 0.44 -2.06
C PHE A 13 -8.13 1.18 -3.37
N THR A 14 -9.38 1.14 -3.84
CA THR A 14 -9.78 1.71 -5.13
C THR A 14 -9.29 3.15 -5.30
N GLU A 15 -8.34 3.31 -6.22
CA GLU A 15 -7.67 4.57 -6.56
C GLU A 15 -7.05 5.31 -5.36
N SER A 16 -6.63 4.56 -4.33
CA SER A 16 -5.94 5.12 -3.18
C SER A 16 -4.61 5.76 -3.59
N ASN A 17 -4.22 6.85 -2.93
CA ASN A 17 -2.90 7.46 -3.15
C ASN A 17 -1.91 6.86 -2.18
N LEU A 18 -0.77 6.43 -2.69
CA LEU A 18 0.29 5.78 -1.95
C LEU A 18 1.54 6.65 -1.92
N GLY A 19 2.13 6.78 -0.74
CA GLY A 19 3.44 7.37 -0.54
C GLY A 19 4.57 6.41 -0.93
N ALA A 20 5.78 6.95 -1.03
CA ALA A 20 6.97 6.12 -1.12
C ALA A 20 7.13 5.27 0.16
N PRO A 21 7.69 4.05 0.07
CA PRO A 21 7.94 3.23 1.24
C PRO A 21 9.08 3.83 2.06
N VAL A 22 8.93 3.85 3.38
CA VAL A 22 9.99 4.19 4.34
C VAL A 22 10.31 2.94 5.15
N PHE A 23 11.59 2.57 5.16
CA PHE A 23 12.07 1.39 5.89
C PHE A 23 12.84 1.80 7.14
N GLU A 24 12.47 1.20 8.27
CA GLU A 24 13.19 1.26 9.54
C GLU A 24 13.49 -0.19 9.97
N GLY A 25 14.67 -0.68 9.62
CA GLY A 25 15.01 -2.10 9.78
C GLY A 25 14.09 -2.99 8.93
N ARG A 26 13.34 -3.90 9.58
CA ARG A 26 12.35 -4.77 8.91
C ARG A 26 10.92 -4.26 9.02
N THR A 27 10.74 -2.99 9.35
CA THR A 27 9.44 -2.34 9.35
C THR A 27 9.33 -1.45 8.12
N MET A 28 8.29 -1.66 7.32
CA MET A 28 7.96 -0.83 6.18
C MET A 28 6.74 0.02 6.51
N LYS A 29 6.82 1.30 6.20
CA LYS A 29 5.74 2.27 6.38
C LYS A 29 5.38 2.92 5.05
N ILE A 30 4.09 2.95 4.73
CA ILE A 30 3.54 3.60 3.55
C ILE A 30 2.41 4.52 4.01
N TYR A 31 2.50 5.81 3.71
CA TYR A 31 1.36 6.71 3.91
C TYR A 31 0.35 6.47 2.80
N ALA A 32 -0.93 6.34 3.14
CA ALA A 32 -2.00 6.13 2.19
C ALA A 32 -3.14 7.12 2.43
N THR A 33 -3.80 7.58 1.36
CA THR A 33 -5.04 8.36 1.42
C THR A 33 -6.08 7.79 0.47
N GLY A 34 -7.36 8.06 0.73
CA GLY A 34 -8.44 7.54 -0.12
C GLY A 34 -8.84 6.10 0.19
N LEU A 35 -8.42 5.54 1.32
CA LEU A 35 -8.79 4.18 1.71
C LEU A 35 -10.24 4.13 2.18
N ILE A 36 -11.01 3.15 1.69
CA ILE A 36 -12.42 2.97 2.06
C ILE A 36 -12.54 1.78 3.01
N PRO A 37 -13.09 1.94 4.23
CA PRO A 37 -13.39 0.78 5.07
C PRO A 37 -14.57 0.00 4.49
N ILE A 38 -14.46 -1.33 4.45
CA ILE A 38 -15.56 -2.19 4.02
C ILE A 38 -16.65 -2.21 5.10
N LYS A 39 -17.91 -1.95 4.72
CA LYS A 39 -19.05 -1.79 5.63
C LYS A 39 -19.25 -3.02 6.53
N GLY A 40 -19.34 -2.80 7.85
CA GLY A 40 -19.63 -3.85 8.85
C GLY A 40 -18.46 -4.20 9.77
N TYR A 41 -17.30 -3.55 9.61
CA TYR A 41 -16.08 -3.85 10.36
C TYR A 41 -15.76 -2.83 11.46
N PRO A 42 -14.91 -3.18 12.45
CA PRO A 42 -14.64 -2.38 13.65
C PRO A 42 -14.01 -1.01 13.37
N ILE A 43 -13.59 -0.72 12.13
CA ILE A 43 -13.26 0.63 11.66
C ILE A 43 -14.58 1.40 11.45
N ASP A 44 -15.39 1.43 12.50
CA ASP A 44 -16.65 2.13 12.61
C ASP A 44 -16.31 3.62 12.71
N THR A 45 -16.10 4.23 11.56
CA THR A 45 -16.19 5.68 11.43
C THR A 45 -17.62 5.94 10.99
N GLU A 46 -18.37 6.64 11.84
CA GLU A 46 -19.66 7.21 11.45
C GLU A 46 -19.51 7.86 10.07
N VAL A 47 -20.19 7.28 9.07
CA VAL A 47 -20.32 7.79 7.70
C VAL A 47 -19.04 7.79 6.86
N SER A 48 -18.99 6.89 5.86
CA SER A 48 -18.33 7.01 4.54
C SER A 48 -17.15 7.99 4.38
N ARG A 49 -16.19 7.98 5.31
CA ARG A 49 -15.03 8.86 5.24
C ARG A 49 -13.88 8.09 4.62
N LEU A 50 -13.30 8.67 3.57
CA LEU A 50 -12.02 8.23 3.05
C LEU A 50 -10.98 8.36 4.16
N LEU A 51 -10.36 7.24 4.51
CA LEU A 51 -9.33 7.18 5.53
C LEU A 51 -7.99 7.61 4.94
N SER A 52 -7.19 8.21 5.80
CA SER A 52 -5.80 8.55 5.54
C SER A 52 -4.98 8.17 6.75
N GLY A 53 -3.74 7.75 6.52
CA GLY A 53 -2.89 7.30 7.61
C GLY A 53 -1.72 6.46 7.13
N ASN A 54 -1.01 5.88 8.08
CA ASN A 54 0.16 5.06 7.80
C ASN A 54 -0.18 3.58 7.86
N MET A 55 0.01 2.89 6.75
CA MET A 55 0.11 1.44 6.68
C MET A 55 1.49 1.02 7.15
N ILE A 56 1.54 0.14 8.14
CA ILE A 56 2.78 -0.32 8.77
C ILE A 56 2.82 -1.83 8.70
N PHE A 57 3.81 -2.35 8.00
CA PHE A 57 4.11 -3.77 7.87
C PHE A 57 5.35 -4.07 8.68
N LYS A 58 5.30 -5.05 9.59
CA LYS A 58 6.45 -5.43 10.41
C LYS A 58 7.02 -6.78 10.04
N HIS A 59 8.32 -6.92 10.28
CA HIS A 59 9.09 -8.11 9.93
C HIS A 59 8.94 -8.46 8.45
N VAL A 60 9.01 -7.44 7.59
CA VAL A 60 8.88 -7.58 6.14
C VAL A 60 10.02 -8.43 5.60
N THR A 61 9.67 -9.47 4.84
CA THR A 61 10.61 -10.34 4.13
C THR A 61 10.54 -10.18 2.61
N LYS A 62 9.46 -9.59 2.10
CA LYS A 62 9.26 -9.29 0.68
C LYS A 62 8.50 -7.98 0.50
N SER A 63 8.94 -7.15 -0.44
CA SER A 63 8.24 -5.96 -0.93
C SER A 63 8.61 -5.80 -2.41
N ILE A 64 7.69 -6.19 -3.29
CA ILE A 64 7.85 -6.11 -4.73
C ILE A 64 6.65 -5.37 -5.30
N ARG A 65 6.90 -4.47 -6.22
CA ARG A 65 5.85 -3.69 -6.86
C ARG A 65 6.02 -3.61 -8.37
N SER A 66 4.93 -3.80 -9.08
CA SER A 66 4.81 -3.48 -10.50
C SER A 66 4.41 -2.03 -10.63
N VAL A 67 5.18 -1.24 -11.39
CA VAL A 67 4.99 0.20 -11.51
C VAL A 67 4.81 0.57 -12.98
N THR A 68 3.68 1.22 -13.26
CA THR A 68 3.31 1.69 -14.60
C THR A 68 3.13 3.21 -14.55
N GLU A 69 4.16 3.94 -14.98
CA GLU A 69 4.16 5.40 -14.98
C GLU A 69 3.29 5.98 -16.09
N TYR A 70 2.62 7.10 -15.80
CA TYR A 70 1.90 7.87 -16.82
C TYR A 70 2.89 8.65 -17.70
N ILE A 71 2.63 8.69 -19.01
CA ILE A 71 3.38 9.54 -19.95
C ILE A 71 2.66 10.89 -20.08
N GLY A 72 3.40 11.98 -19.84
CA GLY A 72 2.91 13.35 -20.02
C GLY A 72 2.15 13.89 -18.80
N ASP A 73 1.32 14.92 -19.03
CA ASP A 73 0.44 15.48 -18.01
C ASP A 73 -0.73 14.51 -17.78
N PRO A 74 -1.03 14.11 -16.54
CA PRO A 74 -2.17 13.24 -16.24
C PRO A 74 -3.53 13.81 -16.71
N LYS A 75 -3.64 15.14 -16.82
CA LYS A 75 -4.81 15.82 -17.39
C LYS A 75 -4.85 15.77 -18.93
N HIS A 76 -3.72 15.44 -19.55
CA HIS A 76 -3.53 15.30 -21.00
C HIS A 76 -2.71 14.04 -21.30
N PRO A 77 -3.24 12.84 -20.98
CA PRO A 77 -2.46 11.61 -20.95
C PRO A 77 -1.93 11.26 -22.33
N GLN A 78 -0.62 10.99 -22.42
CA GLN A 78 0.05 10.57 -23.65
C GLN A 78 0.30 9.06 -23.70
N GLY A 79 -0.23 8.32 -22.73
CA GLY A 79 -0.10 6.88 -22.59
C GLY A 79 0.54 6.48 -21.26
N PHE A 80 1.04 5.26 -21.23
CA PHE A 80 1.74 4.67 -20.08
C PHE A 80 3.11 4.18 -20.53
N GLN A 81 4.10 4.33 -19.67
CA GLN A 81 5.39 3.66 -19.86
C GLN A 81 5.20 2.15 -19.75
N GLU A 82 6.16 1.38 -20.26
CA GLU A 82 6.20 -0.05 -20.00
C GLU A 82 6.26 -0.31 -18.49
N GLU A 83 5.50 -1.33 -18.05
CA GLU A 83 5.53 -1.78 -16.68
C GLU A 83 6.95 -2.21 -16.29
N ARG A 84 7.38 -1.81 -15.10
CA ARG A 84 8.65 -2.27 -14.53
C ARG A 84 8.43 -2.82 -13.13
N ILE A 85 9.28 -3.78 -12.77
CA ILE A 85 9.31 -4.35 -11.44
C ILE A 85 10.32 -3.59 -10.57
N VAL A 86 9.89 -3.17 -9.39
CA VAL A 86 10.75 -2.63 -8.34
C VAL A 86 10.75 -3.61 -7.18
N ILE A 87 11.95 -4.05 -6.80
CA ILE A 87 12.16 -4.95 -5.65
C ILE A 87 12.78 -4.11 -4.54
N ASP A 88 11.99 -3.77 -3.52
CA ASP A 88 12.50 -3.06 -2.35
C ASP A 88 13.19 -4.04 -1.38
N ILE A 89 12.57 -5.22 -1.17
CA ILE A 89 13.09 -6.34 -0.38
C ILE A 89 12.66 -7.66 -1.01
N ASP A 90 13.57 -8.63 -1.11
CA ASP A 90 13.24 -10.02 -1.46
C ASP A 90 14.19 -10.99 -0.73
N GLU A 91 13.87 -11.29 0.53
CA GLU A 91 14.60 -12.31 1.27
C GLU A 91 14.14 -13.70 0.80
N ARG A 92 15.11 -14.56 0.48
CA ARG A 92 15.00 -15.98 0.07
C ARG A 92 13.59 -16.61 0.20
N PRO A 93 12.92 -16.94 -0.92
CA PRO A 93 11.53 -17.43 -0.97
C PRO A 93 11.25 -18.66 -0.10
N ASP A 94 12.26 -19.52 0.12
CA ASP A 94 12.17 -20.74 0.92
C ASP A 94 12.05 -20.50 2.44
N LEU A 95 12.23 -19.25 2.88
CA LEU A 95 12.19 -18.85 4.29
C LEU A 95 11.14 -17.77 4.59
N GLN A 96 10.34 -17.37 3.61
CA GLN A 96 9.31 -16.33 3.78
C GLN A 96 8.20 -16.83 4.72
N ARG A 97 8.32 -16.45 6.00
CA ARG A 97 7.24 -16.59 6.99
C ARG A 97 6.45 -15.30 7.02
N GLY A 98 5.12 -15.39 6.92
CA GLY A 98 4.25 -14.23 7.05
C GLY A 98 2.98 -14.38 6.22
N THR A 99 2.20 -13.31 6.21
CA THR A 99 1.02 -13.13 5.37
C THR A 99 1.40 -12.30 4.16
N THR A 100 0.90 -12.69 2.98
CA THR A 100 1.01 -11.88 1.76
C THR A 100 -0.12 -10.86 1.74
N PHE A 101 0.26 -9.58 1.65
CA PHE A 101 -0.62 -8.44 1.50
C PHE A 101 -0.48 -7.92 0.06
N ILE A 102 -1.60 -7.81 -0.64
CA ILE A 102 -1.65 -7.31 -2.01
C ILE A 102 -2.58 -6.10 -2.03
N PHE A 103 -2.08 -4.99 -2.58
CA PHE A 103 -2.85 -3.77 -2.76
C PHE A 103 -2.39 -3.04 -4.02
N GLU A 104 -3.25 -2.17 -4.50
CA GLU A 104 -3.01 -1.31 -5.65
C GLU A 104 -3.30 0.15 -5.31
N GLY A 105 -2.76 1.06 -6.11
CA GLY A 105 -3.03 2.48 -5.95
C GLY A 105 -2.17 3.35 -6.85
N ILE A 106 -2.14 4.64 -6.52
CA ILE A 106 -1.47 5.67 -7.29
C ILE A 106 -0.30 6.24 -6.48
N LEU A 107 0.93 6.02 -6.95
CA LEU A 107 2.09 6.77 -6.46
C LEU A 107 2.03 8.18 -7.02
N GLN A 108 2.26 9.19 -6.19
CA GLN A 108 2.14 10.60 -6.60
C GLN A 108 3.44 11.21 -7.16
N ASN A 109 4.60 10.60 -6.90
CA ASN A 109 5.90 11.11 -7.35
C ASN A 109 6.90 9.97 -7.63
N PRO A 110 7.14 9.59 -8.91
CA PRO A 110 6.40 10.01 -10.11
C PRO A 110 4.95 9.51 -10.09
N LEU A 111 4.07 10.10 -10.91
CA LEU A 111 2.70 9.61 -11.03
C LEU A 111 2.71 8.23 -11.70
N ALA A 112 2.30 7.20 -10.98
CA ALA A 112 2.26 5.84 -11.49
C ALA A 112 1.14 5.03 -10.85
N TRP A 113 0.55 4.13 -11.65
CA TRP A 113 -0.21 3.03 -11.10
C TRP A 113 0.78 2.01 -10.50
N VAL A 114 0.45 1.48 -9.33
CA VAL A 114 1.25 0.47 -8.67
C VAL A 114 0.38 -0.69 -8.21
N GLU A 115 0.84 -1.90 -8.47
CA GLU A 115 0.40 -3.13 -7.79
C GLU A 115 1.54 -3.57 -6.87
N TRP A 116 1.24 -3.84 -5.60
CA TRP A 116 2.26 -4.05 -4.58
C TRP A 116 1.98 -5.32 -3.79
N GLU A 117 2.98 -6.20 -3.76
CA GLU A 117 3.00 -7.40 -2.95
C GLU A 117 3.98 -7.23 -1.78
N VAL A 118 3.49 -7.43 -0.56
CA VAL A 118 4.28 -7.34 0.67
C VAL A 118 4.09 -8.63 1.48
N VAL A 119 5.19 -9.23 1.93
CA VAL A 119 5.13 -10.34 2.90
C VAL A 119 5.64 -9.86 4.24
N ALA A 120 4.80 -9.94 5.25
CA ALA A 120 5.06 -9.45 6.61
C ALA A 120 4.34 -10.31 7.65
N THR A 121 4.77 -10.29 8.92
CA THR A 121 4.11 -11.06 9.99
C THR A 121 3.04 -10.26 10.72
N GLU A 122 3.10 -8.93 10.67
CA GLU A 122 2.11 -8.05 11.28
C GLU A 122 1.79 -6.89 10.34
N PHE A 123 0.54 -6.45 10.38
CA PHE A 123 0.05 -5.25 9.73
C PHE A 123 -0.64 -4.35 10.75
N GLU A 124 -0.44 -3.04 10.62
CA GLU A 124 -1.16 -2.03 11.37
C GLU A 124 -1.54 -0.86 10.47
N PHE A 125 -2.69 -0.25 10.75
CA PHE A 125 -3.10 1.00 10.14
C PHE A 125 -3.24 2.08 11.22
N HIS A 126 -2.42 3.13 11.11
CA HIS A 126 -2.44 4.28 12.00
C HIS A 126 -3.20 5.40 11.29
N ILE A 127 -4.51 5.44 11.53
CA ILE A 127 -5.43 6.44 10.99
C ILE A 127 -5.10 7.78 11.62
N ASP A 128 -5.02 8.85 10.80
CA ASP A 128 -4.74 10.21 11.26
C ASP A 128 -5.74 10.71 12.34
#